data_AF-A0A1M7C9T2-F1
#
_entry.id   AF-A0A1M7C9T2-F1
#
_cell.length_a   1.000
_cell.length_b   1.000
_cell.length_c   1.000
_cell.angle_alpha   90.00
_cell.angle_beta   90.00
_cell.angle_gamma   90.00
#
_symmetry.space_group_name_H-M   'P 1'
#
loop_
_entity.id
_entity.type
_entity.pdbx_description
1 polymer ?
#
loop_
_entity_poly.entity_id
_entity_poly.type
_entity_poly.pdbx_seq_one_letter_code
_entity_poly.pdbx_strand_id
1 'polypeptide(L)'
;MFIQVLRWFADKMSMKPVSVDAAGSRTCSKKKAGFTIVELMVVIIIVDLLSGVAVPKLTDMIERAKQRIDLMTLYQLRDAVNRHMYESDMFSVANAGDSTYAKNLSNWLKDGAGATLFIMELHSVMPANFQGKRDAQNNVSELMYKGGFLKDVFDEAGMGAIGDIVAQRYKYANKADSIKGNSRFIATTVSNGANKNYVRTYPTKPVFISKALNYSSTNSGTNQYRVGFKLQWTNKDPNSHSIEVFIGKEKASDAEGRWDSAMLTCQGVCFSTYGSKGCQKSTCVR
;
A
#
# COMPACT_ATOMS: atom_id res chain seq x y z
N MET A 1 0.92 7.75 22.83
CA MET A 1 0.22 8.97 22.39
C MET A 1 -0.31 9.78 23.56
N PHE A 2 -1.04 9.17 24.52
CA PHE A 2 -1.52 9.85 25.74
C PHE A 2 -0.40 10.54 26.54
N ILE A 3 0.75 9.87 26.71
CA ILE A 3 1.93 10.44 27.39
C ILE A 3 2.56 11.60 26.60
N GLN A 4 2.53 11.57 25.26
CA GLN A 4 3.08 12.66 24.45
C GLN A 4 2.18 13.90 24.44
N VAL A 5 0.85 13.71 24.46
CA VAL A 5 -0.11 14.81 24.59
C VAL A 5 0.00 15.45 25.98
N LEU A 6 0.13 14.64 27.05
CA LEU A 6 0.39 15.15 28.41
C LEU A 6 1.72 15.90 28.51
N ARG A 7 2.78 15.41 27.86
CA ARG A 7 4.10 16.04 27.87
C ARG A 7 4.12 17.36 27.09
N TRP A 8 3.40 17.44 25.96
CA TRP A 8 3.22 18.68 25.20
C TRP A 8 2.40 19.72 25.98
N PHE A 9 1.36 19.28 26.69
CA PHE A 9 0.56 20.16 27.57
C PHE A 9 1.36 20.66 28.77
N ALA A 10 2.17 19.81 29.39
CA ALA A 10 3.02 20.18 30.53
C ALA A 10 4.10 21.22 30.13
N ASP A 11 4.73 21.08 28.96
CA ASP A 11 5.71 22.05 28.45
C ASP A 11 5.07 23.42 28.16
N LYS A 12 3.83 23.43 27.65
CA LYS A 12 3.11 24.67 27.36
C LYS A 12 2.51 25.37 28.59
N MET A 13 2.40 24.69 29.73
CA MET A 13 1.94 25.28 30.99
C MET A 13 3.07 25.90 31.83
N SER A 14 4.32 25.95 31.32
CA SER A 14 5.38 26.77 31.91
C SER A 14 5.09 28.25 31.68
N MET A 15 4.15 28.80 32.47
CA MET A 15 3.81 30.22 32.46
C MET A 15 4.94 31.01 33.12
N LYS A 16 5.60 31.88 32.33
CA LYS A 16 6.46 32.94 32.88
C LYS A 16 5.58 33.96 33.61
N PRO A 17 6.02 34.51 34.77
CA PRO A 17 5.24 35.50 35.49
C PRO A 17 5.06 36.76 34.64
N VAL A 18 3.81 37.12 34.38
CA VAL A 18 3.43 38.39 33.74
C VAL A 18 3.34 39.45 34.82
N SER A 19 4.19 40.49 34.73
CA SER A 19 4.11 41.71 35.54
C SER A 19 2.99 42.60 34.98
N VAL A 20 1.96 42.86 35.77
CA VAL A 20 0.84 43.74 35.41
C VAL A 20 0.96 45.05 36.18
N ASP A 21 1.20 46.14 35.46
CA ASP A 21 1.16 47.49 36.00
C ASP A 21 -0.29 47.97 36.17
N ALA A 22 -0.58 48.54 37.33
CA ALA A 22 -1.90 49.04 37.70
C ALA A 22 -2.07 50.52 37.31
N ALA A 23 -3.02 50.82 36.42
CA ALA A 23 -3.59 52.14 36.25
C ALA A 23 -5.12 52.00 36.05
N GLY A 24 -5.89 52.60 36.96
CA GLY A 24 -7.34 52.40 37.06
C GLY A 24 -8.19 53.39 36.27
N SER A 25 -9.48 53.08 36.15
CA SER A 25 -10.64 53.93 36.55
C SER A 25 -11.95 53.36 35.96
N ARG A 26 -13.05 53.64 36.67
CA ARG A 26 -14.42 53.06 36.59
C ARG A 26 -15.23 53.74 35.46
N THR A 27 -16.21 53.17 34.76
CA THR A 27 -17.53 52.65 35.18
C THR A 27 -18.30 52.13 33.94
N CYS A 28 -19.16 51.11 34.12
CA CYS A 28 -20.59 51.04 33.72
C CYS A 28 -21.02 49.56 33.71
N SER A 29 -21.89 49.20 34.64
CA SER A 29 -22.30 47.82 34.89
C SER A 29 -23.26 47.32 33.80
N LYS A 30 -22.74 46.59 32.82
CA LYS A 30 -23.43 45.40 32.35
C LYS A 30 -22.98 44.26 33.25
N LYS A 31 -23.92 43.57 33.90
CA LYS A 31 -23.62 42.29 34.58
C LYS A 31 -23.09 41.34 33.50
N LYS A 32 -21.78 41.33 33.27
CA LYS A 32 -21.13 40.29 32.48
C LYS A 32 -21.19 39.05 33.37
N ALA A 33 -22.11 38.15 33.07
CA ALA A 33 -22.06 36.79 33.58
C ALA A 33 -20.72 36.21 33.09
N GLY A 34 -19.73 36.17 33.99
CA GLY A 34 -18.45 35.52 33.71
C GLY A 34 -18.60 34.02 33.88
N PHE A 35 -18.05 33.26 32.93
CA PHE A 35 -17.87 31.82 33.08
C PHE A 35 -17.12 31.54 34.39
N THR A 36 -17.63 30.59 35.18
CA THR A 36 -16.92 30.17 36.40
C THR A 36 -15.75 29.26 36.03
N ILE A 37 -14.68 29.26 36.83
CA ILE A 37 -13.55 28.34 36.63
C ILE A 37 -14.04 26.88 36.70
N VAL A 38 -15.00 26.59 37.58
CA VAL A 38 -15.58 25.25 37.75
C VAL A 38 -16.28 24.78 36.46
N GLU A 39 -16.99 25.67 35.78
CA GLU A 39 -17.67 25.35 34.51
C GLU A 39 -16.67 24.93 33.44
N LEU A 40 -15.53 25.62 33.33
CA LEU A 40 -14.47 25.21 32.42
C LEU A 40 -13.83 23.87 32.82
N MET A 41 -13.63 23.62 34.12
CA MET A 41 -13.04 22.37 34.62
C MET A 41 -13.90 21.14 34.31
N VAL A 42 -15.22 21.23 34.49
CA VAL A 42 -16.13 20.12 34.18
C VAL A 42 -16.14 19.85 32.67
N VAL A 43 -16.13 20.90 31.84
CA VAL A 43 -16.12 20.75 30.37
C VAL A 43 -14.87 20.03 29.88
N ILE A 44 -13.67 20.42 30.36
CA ILE A 44 -12.44 19.74 29.93
C ILE A 44 -12.41 18.29 30.38
N ILE A 45 -12.90 17.97 31.59
CA ILE A 45 -12.98 16.58 32.09
C ILE A 45 -13.89 15.73 31.18
N ILE A 46 -15.07 16.25 30.81
CA ILE A 46 -16.00 15.53 29.94
C ILE A 46 -15.39 15.33 28.54
N VAL A 47 -14.73 16.36 27.98
CA VAL A 47 -14.08 16.27 26.67
C VAL A 47 -12.93 15.26 26.68
N ASP A 48 -12.13 15.21 27.75
CA ASP A 48 -11.02 14.26 27.88
C ASP A 48 -11.51 12.81 27.96
N LEU A 49 -12.58 12.56 28.73
CA LEU A 49 -13.20 11.23 28.83
C LEU A 49 -13.75 10.75 27.47
N LEU A 50 -14.48 11.62 26.76
CA LEU A 50 -15.03 11.28 25.43
C LEU A 50 -13.91 11.09 24.40
N SER A 51 -12.88 11.93 24.45
CA SER A 51 -11.74 11.85 23.53
C SER A 51 -10.96 10.55 23.70
N GLY A 52 -10.83 10.05 24.93
CA GLY A 52 -10.14 8.79 25.23
C GLY A 52 -10.71 7.58 24.49
N VAL A 53 -12.03 7.50 24.33
CA VAL A 53 -12.71 6.38 23.64
C VAL A 53 -12.95 6.64 22.15
N ALA A 54 -13.21 7.89 21.75
CA ALA A 54 -13.57 8.22 20.38
C ALA A 54 -12.37 8.22 19.42
N VAL A 55 -11.20 8.70 19.86
CA VAL A 55 -10.02 8.88 19.00
C VAL A 55 -9.51 7.57 18.39
N PRO A 56 -9.29 6.47 19.14
CA PRO A 56 -8.81 5.21 18.56
C PRO A 56 -9.74 4.67 17.47
N LYS A 57 -11.05 4.69 17.72
CA LYS A 57 -12.08 4.25 16.77
C LYS A 57 -12.07 5.08 15.49
N LEU A 58 -11.90 6.40 15.62
CA LEU A 58 -11.79 7.29 14.47
C LEU A 58 -10.53 6.98 13.64
N THR A 59 -9.39 6.72 14.28
CA THR A 59 -8.15 6.39 13.56
C THR A 59 -8.28 5.09 12.76
N ASP A 60 -8.95 4.06 13.31
CA ASP A 60 -9.21 2.82 12.60
C ASP A 60 -10.18 3.00 11.42
N MET A 61 -11.20 3.84 11.57
CA MET A 61 -12.13 4.16 10.47
C MET A 61 -11.44 4.90 9.32
N ILE A 62 -10.56 5.86 9.65
CA ILE A 62 -9.76 6.58 8.64
C ILE A 62 -8.83 5.61 7.92
N GLU A 63 -8.16 4.72 8.65
CA GLU A 63 -7.28 3.73 8.04
C GLU A 63 -8.06 2.76 7.15
N ARG A 64 -9.21 2.28 7.60
CA ARG A 64 -10.11 1.45 6.78
C ARG A 64 -10.56 2.17 5.50
N ALA A 65 -10.84 3.47 5.57
CA ALA A 65 -11.20 4.26 4.39
C ALA A 65 -10.04 4.34 3.39
N LYS A 66 -8.81 4.56 3.87
CA LYS A 66 -7.60 4.53 3.03
C LYS A 66 -7.39 3.17 2.38
N GLN A 67 -7.56 2.09 3.13
CA GLN A 67 -7.46 0.72 2.61
C GLN A 67 -8.50 0.45 1.52
N ARG A 68 -9.72 0.99 1.65
CA ARG A 68 -10.74 0.90 0.60
C ARG A 68 -10.37 1.69 -0.65
N ILE A 69 -9.75 2.86 -0.51
CA ILE A 69 -9.22 3.63 -1.64
C ILE A 69 -8.15 2.81 -2.36
N ASP A 70 -7.22 2.20 -1.62
CA ASP A 70 -6.20 1.33 -2.21
C ASP A 70 -6.80 0.08 -2.88
N LEU A 71 -7.89 -0.47 -2.34
CA LEU A 71 -8.65 -1.54 -2.99
C LEU A 71 -9.28 -1.06 -4.30
N MET A 72 -9.74 0.19 -4.39
CA MET A 72 -10.22 0.77 -5.66
C MET A 72 -9.11 0.85 -6.70
N THR A 73 -7.87 1.17 -6.30
CA THR A 73 -6.70 1.09 -7.19
C THR A 73 -6.50 -0.33 -7.74
N LEU A 74 -6.83 -1.35 -6.96
CA LEU A 74 -6.82 -2.75 -7.40
C LEU A 74 -7.90 -3.05 -8.45
N TYR A 75 -9.10 -2.50 -8.27
CA TYR A 75 -10.18 -2.59 -9.26
C TYR A 75 -9.83 -1.85 -10.55
N GLN A 76 -9.19 -0.68 -10.46
CA GLN A 76 -8.68 0.05 -11.64
C GLN A 76 -7.66 -0.78 -12.41
N LEU A 77 -6.74 -1.45 -11.71
CA LEU A 77 -5.79 -2.37 -12.33
C LEU A 77 -6.51 -3.54 -13.02
N ARG A 78 -7.51 -4.14 -12.38
CA ARG A 78 -8.32 -5.22 -12.96
C ARG A 78 -9.01 -4.78 -14.24
N ASP A 79 -9.70 -3.65 -14.19
CA ASP A 79 -10.46 -3.12 -15.31
C ASP A 79 -9.53 -2.73 -16.47
N ALA A 80 -8.32 -2.23 -16.15
CA ALA A 80 -7.31 -1.95 -17.16
C ALA A 80 -6.76 -3.20 -17.83
N VAL A 81 -6.43 -4.23 -17.07
CA VAL A 81 -6.01 -5.53 -17.62
C VAL A 81 -7.12 -6.09 -18.53
N ASN A 82 -8.36 -6.12 -18.06
CA ASN A 82 -9.48 -6.67 -18.83
C ASN A 82 -9.69 -5.93 -20.14
N ARG A 83 -9.73 -4.59 -20.15
CA ARG A 83 -9.90 -3.82 -21.38
C ARG A 83 -8.76 -4.08 -22.36
N HIS A 84 -7.50 -4.00 -21.90
CA HIS A 84 -6.36 -4.22 -22.79
C HIS A 84 -6.29 -5.65 -23.33
N MET A 85 -6.80 -6.65 -22.61
CA MET A 85 -6.91 -8.03 -23.12
C MET A 85 -7.86 -8.16 -24.31
N TYR A 86 -8.89 -7.31 -24.41
CA TYR A 86 -9.79 -7.27 -25.56
C TYR A 86 -9.19 -6.52 -26.75
N GLU A 87 -8.40 -5.47 -26.50
CA GLU A 87 -7.78 -4.63 -27.54
C GLU A 87 -6.52 -5.28 -28.12
N SER A 88 -5.73 -5.93 -27.27
CA SER A 88 -4.49 -6.60 -27.61
C SER A 88 -4.49 -7.94 -26.91
N ASP A 89 -4.48 -9.04 -27.67
CA ASP A 89 -4.47 -10.36 -27.05
C ASP A 89 -3.20 -10.48 -26.18
N MET A 90 -3.38 -10.51 -24.86
CA MET A 90 -2.30 -10.66 -23.88
C MET A 90 -1.46 -11.91 -24.18
N PHE A 91 -2.03 -12.92 -24.83
CA PHE A 91 -1.33 -14.11 -25.29
C PHE A 91 -0.63 -13.91 -26.64
N SER A 92 -1.14 -13.10 -27.57
CA SER A 92 -0.42 -12.74 -28.80
C SER A 92 0.91 -12.06 -28.50
N VAL A 93 0.92 -11.23 -27.45
CA VAL A 93 2.09 -10.56 -26.90
C VAL A 93 3.07 -11.56 -26.26
N ALA A 94 2.55 -12.59 -25.59
CA ALA A 94 3.37 -13.69 -25.05
C ALA A 94 3.90 -14.62 -26.16
N ASN A 95 3.12 -14.83 -27.22
CA ASN A 95 3.41 -15.71 -28.36
C ASN A 95 4.42 -15.10 -29.33
N ALA A 96 4.51 -13.77 -29.42
CA ALA A 96 5.44 -13.08 -30.32
C ALA A 96 6.93 -13.28 -29.97
N GLY A 97 7.25 -13.87 -28.81
CA GLY A 97 8.64 -14.09 -28.38
C GLY A 97 8.97 -15.47 -27.82
N ASP A 98 8.00 -16.24 -27.27
CA ASP A 98 8.25 -17.57 -26.70
C ASP A 98 6.95 -18.33 -26.39
N SER A 99 6.67 -19.38 -27.18
CA SER A 99 5.49 -20.24 -26.99
C SER A 99 5.42 -20.97 -25.63
N THR A 100 6.55 -21.11 -24.93
CA THR A 100 6.61 -21.70 -23.58
C THR A 100 6.06 -20.73 -22.54
N TYR A 101 6.33 -19.44 -22.68
CA TYR A 101 5.82 -18.41 -21.76
C TYR A 101 4.31 -18.24 -21.88
N ALA A 102 3.75 -18.25 -23.09
CA ALA A 102 2.30 -18.18 -23.28
C ALA A 102 1.58 -19.36 -22.60
N LYS A 103 2.14 -20.57 -22.71
CA LYS A 103 1.64 -21.77 -22.02
C LYS A 103 1.73 -21.61 -20.49
N ASN A 104 2.88 -21.15 -19.98
CA ASN A 104 3.07 -20.92 -18.54
C ASN A 104 2.11 -19.87 -18.00
N LEU A 105 1.94 -18.73 -18.68
CA LEU A 105 0.99 -17.69 -18.31
C LEU A 105 -0.44 -18.25 -18.25
N SER A 106 -0.87 -18.97 -19.28
CA SER A 106 -2.20 -19.60 -19.30
C SER A 106 -2.39 -20.56 -18.12
N ASN A 107 -1.38 -21.35 -17.78
CA ASN A 107 -1.42 -22.27 -16.65
C ASN A 107 -1.46 -21.53 -15.31
N TRP A 108 -0.64 -20.49 -15.12
CA TRP A 108 -0.60 -19.70 -13.89
C TRP A 108 -1.88 -18.93 -13.62
N LEU A 109 -2.54 -18.43 -14.66
CA LEU A 109 -3.83 -17.74 -14.53
C LEU A 109 -4.98 -18.70 -14.15
N LYS A 110 -4.85 -20.01 -14.40
CA LYS A 110 -5.79 -21.05 -13.92
C LYS A 110 -5.44 -21.54 -12.52
N ASP A 111 -4.17 -21.40 -12.12
CA ASP A 111 -3.71 -21.88 -10.82
C ASP A 111 -4.17 -20.96 -9.68
N GLY A 112 -4.31 -21.54 -8.49
CA GLY A 112 -4.70 -20.80 -7.30
C GLY A 112 -3.65 -19.79 -6.82
N ALA A 113 -2.37 -19.98 -7.15
CA ALA A 113 -1.32 -19.01 -6.85
C ALA A 113 -1.40 -17.75 -7.74
N GLY A 114 -2.03 -17.85 -8.91
CA GLY A 114 -2.10 -16.78 -9.90
C GLY A 114 -0.76 -16.49 -10.58
N ALA A 115 -0.78 -15.49 -11.47
CA ALA A 115 0.39 -14.92 -12.14
C ALA A 115 0.80 -13.60 -11.47
N THR A 116 2.06 -13.45 -11.06
CA THR A 116 2.54 -12.26 -10.33
C THR A 116 3.00 -11.18 -11.30
N LEU A 117 2.34 -10.01 -11.29
CA LEU A 117 2.67 -8.84 -12.11
C LEU A 117 3.92 -8.12 -11.63
N PHE A 118 3.95 -7.83 -10.33
CA PHE A 118 5.06 -7.18 -9.65
C PHE A 118 5.00 -7.49 -8.17
N ILE A 119 6.12 -7.27 -7.49
CA ILE A 119 6.30 -7.50 -6.07
C ILE A 119 6.44 -6.16 -5.38
N MET A 120 5.75 -6.02 -4.27
CA MET A 120 5.89 -4.91 -3.34
C MET A 120 6.49 -5.44 -2.04
N GLU A 121 7.50 -4.73 -1.57
CA GLU A 121 8.24 -5.05 -0.36
C GLU A 121 8.05 -3.92 0.65
N LEU A 122 7.35 -4.25 1.74
CA LEU A 122 7.06 -3.32 2.82
C LEU A 122 8.20 -3.31 3.84
N HIS A 123 8.42 -2.14 4.42
CA HIS A 123 9.45 -1.92 5.43
C HIS A 123 8.89 -1.05 6.57
N SER A 124 9.49 -1.14 7.75
CA SER A 124 9.06 -0.37 8.93
C SER A 124 9.50 1.09 8.88
N VAL A 125 10.70 1.35 8.34
CA VAL A 125 11.33 2.69 8.31
C VAL A 125 11.48 3.30 6.91
N MET A 126 11.53 2.50 5.85
CA MET A 126 11.84 2.96 4.49
C MET A 126 10.59 2.90 3.61
N PRO A 127 10.51 3.67 2.51
CA PRO A 127 9.43 3.54 1.54
C PRO A 127 9.30 2.11 1.00
N ALA A 128 8.07 1.71 0.68
CA ALA A 128 7.79 0.43 0.04
C ALA A 128 8.58 0.28 -1.26
N ASN A 129 9.28 -0.84 -1.43
CA ASN A 129 10.12 -1.10 -2.58
C ASN A 129 9.36 -1.96 -3.62
N PHE A 130 9.29 -1.47 -4.85
CA PHE A 130 8.59 -2.12 -5.96
C PHE A 130 9.57 -2.86 -6.86
N GLN A 131 9.23 -4.06 -7.30
CA GLN A 131 10.12 -4.95 -8.05
C GLN A 131 9.40 -5.69 -9.17
N GLY A 132 10.02 -5.75 -10.35
CA GLY A 132 9.57 -6.61 -11.45
C GLY A 132 10.14 -8.02 -11.33
N LYS A 133 11.47 -8.16 -11.38
CA LYS A 133 12.16 -9.46 -11.40
C LYS A 133 12.66 -9.90 -10.01
N ARG A 134 12.15 -11.04 -9.51
CA ARG A 134 12.62 -11.76 -8.30
C ARG A 134 12.19 -13.23 -8.40
N ASP A 135 12.69 -14.11 -7.52
CA ASP A 135 12.33 -15.55 -7.40
C ASP A 135 10.87 -15.80 -6.94
N ALA A 136 9.94 -14.91 -7.29
CA ALA A 136 8.52 -15.13 -7.10
C ALA A 136 8.06 -16.26 -8.02
N GLN A 137 7.20 -17.12 -7.48
CA GLN A 137 6.51 -18.11 -8.28
C GLN A 137 5.64 -17.38 -9.32
N ASN A 138 5.65 -17.89 -10.54
CA ASN A 138 4.74 -17.45 -11.61
C ASN A 138 4.88 -15.96 -11.98
N ASN A 139 6.10 -15.41 -11.93
CA ASN A 139 6.36 -14.01 -12.25
C ASN A 139 6.25 -13.75 -13.76
N VAL A 140 5.38 -12.81 -14.15
CA VAL A 140 5.10 -12.45 -15.55
C VAL A 140 5.58 -11.05 -15.93
N SER A 141 6.24 -10.35 -15.00
CA SER A 141 6.74 -8.98 -15.22
C SER A 141 7.66 -8.85 -16.44
N GLU A 142 8.52 -9.85 -16.67
CA GLU A 142 9.44 -9.92 -17.81
C GLU A 142 8.67 -10.04 -19.13
N LEU A 143 7.72 -10.96 -19.18
CA LEU A 143 6.93 -11.25 -20.38
C LEU A 143 6.14 -10.02 -20.82
N MET A 144 5.48 -9.39 -19.86
CA MET A 144 4.60 -8.28 -20.15
C MET A 144 5.35 -6.96 -20.37
N TYR A 145 6.61 -6.83 -19.92
CA TYR A 145 7.48 -5.74 -20.34
C TYR A 145 7.90 -5.86 -21.81
N LYS A 146 8.44 -7.03 -22.22
CA LYS A 146 8.85 -7.28 -23.61
C LYS A 146 7.71 -7.06 -24.60
N GLY A 147 6.51 -7.31 -24.12
CA GLY A 147 5.28 -7.23 -24.86
C GLY A 147 4.61 -5.86 -24.99
N GLY A 148 5.09 -4.83 -24.28
CA GLY A 148 4.45 -3.51 -24.23
C GLY A 148 3.13 -3.46 -23.42
N PHE A 149 2.37 -4.55 -23.38
CA PHE A 149 1.07 -4.69 -22.71
C PHE A 149 1.02 -4.11 -21.29
N LEU A 150 1.97 -4.48 -20.41
CA LEU A 150 1.91 -4.02 -19.02
C LEU A 150 2.16 -2.52 -18.86
N LYS A 151 2.90 -1.91 -19.79
CA LYS A 151 3.20 -0.48 -19.70
C LYS A 151 1.90 0.31 -19.84
N ASP A 152 1.07 -0.03 -20.81
CA ASP A 152 -0.18 0.68 -21.09
C ASP A 152 -1.22 0.39 -20.01
N VAL A 153 -1.34 -0.87 -19.58
CA VAL A 153 -2.17 -1.25 -18.42
C VAL A 153 -1.82 -0.46 -17.16
N PHE A 154 -0.54 -0.33 -16.83
CA PHE A 154 -0.13 0.42 -15.64
C PHE A 154 -0.31 1.92 -15.79
N ASP A 155 -0.04 2.49 -16.97
CA ASP A 155 -0.29 3.91 -17.21
C ASP A 155 -1.77 4.24 -17.03
N GLU A 156 -2.66 3.39 -17.55
CA GLU A 156 -4.10 3.60 -17.42
C GLU A 156 -4.64 3.32 -16.00
N ALA A 157 -4.09 2.32 -15.30
CA ALA A 157 -4.45 2.04 -13.91
C ALA A 157 -3.90 3.07 -12.90
N GLY A 158 -3.25 4.16 -13.36
CA GLY A 158 -2.61 5.14 -12.48
C GLY A 158 -1.34 4.63 -11.80
N MET A 159 -0.80 3.50 -12.26
CA MET A 159 0.38 2.80 -11.75
C MET A 159 1.62 2.98 -12.65
N GLY A 160 1.64 3.97 -13.54
CA GLY A 160 2.71 4.13 -14.53
C GLY A 160 4.13 4.20 -13.96
N ALA A 161 4.29 4.73 -12.75
CA ALA A 161 5.57 4.69 -12.01
C ALA A 161 6.04 3.25 -11.72
N ILE A 162 5.12 2.34 -11.38
CA ILE A 162 5.40 0.92 -11.19
C ILE A 162 5.79 0.28 -12.52
N GLY A 163 5.12 0.65 -13.62
CA GLY A 163 5.50 0.22 -14.97
C GLY A 163 6.94 0.59 -15.34
N ASP A 164 7.35 1.84 -15.07
CA ASP A 164 8.74 2.27 -15.27
C ASP A 164 9.75 1.50 -14.41
N ILE A 165 9.39 1.23 -13.14
CA ILE A 165 10.23 0.46 -12.23
C ILE A 165 10.43 -0.97 -12.76
N VAL A 166 9.34 -1.63 -13.17
CA VAL A 166 9.39 -2.98 -13.74
C VAL A 166 10.25 -2.99 -15.01
N ALA A 167 10.05 -2.02 -15.90
CA ALA A 167 10.84 -1.83 -17.13
C ALA A 167 12.34 -1.68 -16.86
N GLN A 168 12.70 -0.80 -15.92
CA GLN A 168 14.10 -0.55 -15.57
C GLN A 168 14.77 -1.76 -14.92
N ARG A 169 14.06 -2.44 -14.00
CA ARG A 169 14.54 -3.66 -13.36
C ARG A 169 14.71 -4.81 -14.34
N TYR A 170 13.89 -4.84 -15.38
CA TYR A 170 14.04 -5.81 -16.45
C TYR A 170 15.25 -5.51 -17.34
N LYS A 171 15.35 -4.28 -17.85
CA LYS A 171 16.43 -3.82 -18.73
C LYS A 171 17.82 -4.02 -18.09
N TYR A 172 17.93 -3.82 -16.78
CA TYR A 172 19.17 -3.95 -16.02
C TYR A 172 19.14 -5.15 -15.07
N ALA A 173 18.59 -6.28 -15.52
CA ALA A 173 18.61 -7.53 -14.76
C ALA A 173 20.05 -7.85 -14.30
N ASN A 174 20.21 -8.14 -13.00
CA ASN A 174 21.50 -8.42 -12.34
C ASN A 174 22.50 -7.24 -12.27
N LYS A 175 22.13 -6.03 -12.71
CA LYS A 175 22.96 -4.82 -12.67
C LYS A 175 22.26 -3.73 -11.86
N ALA A 176 22.08 -3.98 -10.55
CA ALA A 176 21.32 -3.10 -9.67
C ALA A 176 21.77 -1.63 -9.77
N ASP A 177 23.08 -1.36 -9.77
CA ASP A 177 23.65 0.00 -9.84
C ASP A 177 23.35 0.76 -11.15
N SER A 178 22.90 0.06 -12.19
CA SER A 178 22.49 0.64 -13.48
C SER A 178 21.02 1.08 -13.51
N ILE A 179 20.20 0.68 -12.53
CA ILE A 179 18.81 1.13 -12.41
C ILE A 179 18.82 2.61 -12.03
N LYS A 180 18.27 3.48 -12.89
CA LYS A 180 18.17 4.91 -12.65
C LYS A 180 16.71 5.33 -12.57
N GLY A 181 16.39 6.13 -11.55
CA GLY A 181 15.09 6.78 -11.41
C GLY A 181 14.80 7.75 -12.55
N ASN A 182 13.57 8.22 -12.61
CA ASN A 182 13.12 9.25 -13.53
C ASN A 182 12.13 10.20 -12.80
N SER A 183 11.36 11.00 -13.53
CA SER A 183 10.36 11.90 -12.93
C SER A 183 9.23 11.17 -12.17
N ARG A 184 8.98 9.90 -12.47
CA ARG A 184 7.89 9.09 -11.89
C ARG A 184 8.35 8.19 -10.74
N PHE A 185 9.63 7.83 -10.66
CA PHE A 185 10.14 6.99 -9.57
C PHE A 185 11.59 7.30 -9.16
N ILE A 186 11.91 7.01 -7.91
CA ILE A 186 13.25 7.16 -7.33
C ILE A 186 13.92 5.80 -7.28
N ALA A 187 15.23 5.76 -7.57
CA ALA A 187 16.09 4.59 -7.38
C ALA A 187 17.21 4.95 -6.39
N THR A 188 17.29 4.23 -5.28
CA THR A 188 18.31 4.45 -4.24
C THR A 188 19.10 3.16 -4.02
N THR A 189 20.41 3.24 -4.18
CA THR A 189 21.32 2.14 -3.82
C THR A 189 21.52 2.10 -2.32
N VAL A 190 21.33 0.91 -1.74
CA VAL A 190 21.61 0.62 -0.35
C VAL A 190 22.71 -0.42 -0.29
N SER A 191 23.78 -0.10 0.43
CA SER A 191 24.90 -1.02 0.67
C SER A 191 24.64 -1.81 1.96
N ASN A 192 24.78 -3.13 1.92
CA ASN A 192 24.66 -4.00 3.09
C ASN A 192 26.02 -4.30 3.76
N GLY A 193 27.08 -3.51 3.50
CA GLY A 193 28.42 -3.74 4.06
C GLY A 193 29.14 -5.02 3.61
N ALA A 194 28.45 -5.97 2.97
CA ALA A 194 28.95 -7.27 2.53
C ALA A 194 29.04 -7.39 0.99
N ASN A 195 29.57 -6.36 0.31
CA ASN A 195 29.82 -6.32 -1.14
C ASN A 195 28.62 -6.59 -2.07
N LYS A 196 27.38 -6.44 -1.59
CA LYS A 196 26.17 -6.45 -2.44
C LYS A 196 25.39 -5.16 -2.28
N ASN A 197 25.45 -4.33 -3.31
CA ASN A 197 24.56 -3.19 -3.48
C ASN A 197 23.20 -3.71 -3.94
N TYR A 198 22.14 -3.35 -3.22
CA TYR A 198 20.78 -3.55 -3.70
C TYR A 198 20.12 -2.21 -3.94
N VAL A 199 19.31 -2.12 -5.01
CA VAL A 199 18.59 -0.89 -5.33
C VAL A 199 17.15 -1.00 -4.87
N ARG A 200 16.73 -0.03 -4.07
CA ARG A 200 15.32 0.21 -3.74
C ARG A 200 14.74 1.16 -4.77
N THR A 201 13.55 0.85 -5.27
CA THR A 201 12.82 1.68 -6.22
C THR A 201 11.41 1.91 -5.75
N TYR A 202 10.97 3.17 -5.76
CA TYR A 202 9.64 3.54 -5.30
C TYR A 202 9.13 4.77 -6.07
N PRO A 203 7.81 4.87 -6.32
CA PRO A 203 7.21 6.02 -6.97
C PRO A 203 7.53 7.35 -6.26
N THR A 204 7.70 8.44 -7.03
CA THR A 204 7.84 9.80 -6.47
C THR A 204 6.56 10.29 -5.82
N LYS A 205 5.41 9.77 -6.27
CA LYS A 205 4.08 9.98 -5.67
C LYS A 205 3.53 8.63 -5.23
N PRO A 206 3.05 8.47 -3.98
CA PRO A 206 2.51 7.21 -3.50
C PRO A 206 1.35 6.71 -4.37
N VAL A 207 1.42 5.45 -4.81
CA VAL A 207 0.33 4.77 -5.53
C VAL A 207 -0.75 4.30 -4.55
N PHE A 208 -0.34 3.95 -3.33
CA PHE A 208 -1.20 3.53 -2.24
C PHE A 208 -1.09 4.52 -1.09
N ILE A 209 -2.17 4.71 -0.33
CA ILE A 209 -2.25 5.68 0.77
C ILE A 209 -2.48 5.06 2.14
N SER A 210 -2.92 3.79 2.20
CA SER A 210 -3.07 3.08 3.47
C SER A 210 -1.72 2.72 4.07
N LYS A 211 -1.67 2.59 5.39
CA LYS A 211 -0.50 2.04 6.08
C LYS A 211 -0.26 0.60 5.68
N ALA A 212 -1.32 -0.17 5.47
CA ALA A 212 -1.25 -1.59 5.11
C ALA A 212 -0.41 -1.86 3.85
N LEU A 213 -0.42 -0.94 2.87
CA LEU A 213 0.36 -1.09 1.63
C LEU A 213 1.59 -0.18 1.54
N ASN A 214 1.94 0.53 2.63
CA ASN A 214 3.13 1.38 2.68
C ASN A 214 4.10 1.01 3.80
N TYR A 215 3.63 0.31 4.82
CA TYR A 215 4.39 -0.02 6.03
C TYR A 215 4.14 -1.46 6.47
N SER A 216 5.18 -2.07 7.02
CA SER A 216 5.07 -3.35 7.73
C SER A 216 5.62 -3.18 9.14
N SER A 217 4.84 -3.58 10.15
CA SER A 217 5.32 -3.67 11.55
C SER A 217 6.11 -4.94 11.81
N THR A 218 5.99 -5.96 10.94
CA THR A 218 6.78 -7.18 11.04
C THR A 218 8.17 -6.94 10.45
N ASN A 219 9.16 -7.12 11.32
CA ASN A 219 10.61 -7.24 11.11
C ASN A 219 11.43 -5.94 10.97
N SER A 220 12.25 -5.72 11.99
CA SER A 220 13.51 -4.98 11.97
C SER A 220 14.63 -5.94 11.54
N GLY A 221 15.10 -5.84 10.28
CA GLY A 221 16.19 -6.67 9.74
C GLY A 221 16.09 -6.95 8.23
N THR A 222 16.75 -8.00 7.74
CA THR A 222 16.80 -8.38 6.30
C THR A 222 15.53 -9.08 5.77
N ASN A 223 14.61 -9.51 6.65
CA ASN A 223 13.37 -10.21 6.29
C ASN A 223 12.21 -9.23 6.08
N GLN A 224 12.11 -8.70 4.87
CA GLN A 224 11.05 -7.79 4.47
C GLN A 224 9.73 -8.54 4.19
N TYR A 225 8.60 -7.94 4.56
CA TYR A 225 7.28 -8.47 4.20
C TYR A 225 7.03 -8.19 2.71
N ARG A 226 6.86 -9.25 1.92
CA ARG A 226 6.72 -9.15 0.45
C ARG A 226 5.39 -9.72 -0.02
N VAL A 227 4.70 -8.90 -0.80
CA VAL A 227 3.44 -9.25 -1.44
C VAL A 227 3.58 -9.13 -2.95
N GLY A 228 2.93 -10.04 -3.67
CA GLY A 228 2.75 -9.97 -5.11
C GLY A 228 1.37 -9.41 -5.44
N PHE A 229 1.31 -8.56 -6.46
CA PHE A 229 0.08 -8.21 -7.14
C PHE A 229 -0.15 -9.25 -8.22
N LYS A 230 -1.24 -10.00 -8.10
CA LYS A 230 -1.44 -11.23 -8.87
C LYS A 230 -2.70 -11.18 -9.70
N LEU A 231 -2.63 -11.80 -10.85
CA LEU A 231 -3.73 -12.02 -11.77
C LEU A 231 -4.21 -13.46 -11.72
N GLN A 232 -5.49 -13.66 -11.95
CA GLN A 232 -6.08 -14.98 -12.16
C GLN A 232 -7.29 -14.84 -13.06
N TRP A 233 -7.53 -15.83 -13.92
CA TRP A 233 -8.81 -15.93 -14.61
C TRP A 233 -9.96 -15.91 -13.61
N THR A 234 -11.03 -15.19 -13.89
CA THR A 234 -12.21 -15.20 -13.05
C THR A 234 -12.70 -16.64 -12.90
N ASN A 235 -12.86 -17.08 -11.65
CA ASN A 235 -13.20 -18.46 -11.29
C ASN A 235 -12.18 -19.52 -11.75
N LYS A 236 -10.96 -19.11 -12.11
CA LYS A 236 -9.91 -19.95 -12.73
C LYS A 236 -10.30 -20.53 -14.08
N ASP A 237 -11.30 -19.95 -14.73
CA ASP A 237 -11.78 -20.40 -16.03
C ASP A 237 -11.19 -19.56 -17.17
N PRO A 238 -10.35 -20.14 -18.05
CA PRO A 238 -9.80 -19.44 -19.22
C PRO A 238 -10.86 -18.89 -20.16
N ASN A 239 -12.05 -19.48 -20.17
CA ASN A 239 -13.16 -19.06 -21.03
C ASN A 239 -13.97 -17.92 -20.41
N SER A 240 -13.63 -17.45 -19.20
CA SER A 240 -14.29 -16.31 -18.58
C SER A 240 -14.05 -15.00 -19.33
N HIS A 241 -12.94 -14.91 -20.10
CA HIS A 241 -12.49 -13.68 -20.76
C HIS A 241 -12.35 -12.48 -19.79
N SER A 242 -12.20 -12.76 -18.49
CA SER A 242 -12.04 -11.75 -17.46
C SER A 242 -11.03 -12.22 -16.42
N ILE A 243 -10.25 -11.29 -15.91
CA ILE A 243 -9.26 -11.50 -14.88
C ILE A 243 -9.70 -10.81 -13.60
N GLU A 244 -9.34 -11.44 -12.49
CA GLU A 244 -9.36 -10.86 -11.15
C GLU A 244 -7.96 -10.54 -10.67
N VAL A 245 -7.86 -9.52 -9.82
CA VAL A 245 -6.62 -9.06 -9.21
C VAL A 245 -6.69 -9.27 -7.70
N PHE A 246 -5.61 -9.79 -7.12
CA PHE A 246 -5.49 -9.92 -5.67
C PHE A 246 -4.06 -9.67 -5.20
N ILE A 247 -3.94 -9.22 -3.95
CA ILE A 247 -2.65 -9.10 -3.28
C ILE A 247 -2.46 -10.33 -2.41
N GLY A 248 -1.36 -11.06 -2.60
CA GLY A 248 -1.01 -12.23 -1.79
C GLY A 248 0.48 -12.26 -1.49
N LYS A 249 0.92 -13.18 -0.62
CA LYS A 249 2.35 -13.40 -0.36
C LYS A 249 3.13 -13.68 -1.66
N GLU A 250 4.36 -13.15 -1.77
CA GLU A 250 5.22 -13.33 -2.96
C GLU A 250 5.31 -14.79 -3.41
N LYS A 251 5.56 -15.71 -2.47
CA LYS A 251 5.56 -17.15 -2.71
C LYS A 251 4.27 -17.72 -2.12
N ALA A 252 3.42 -18.25 -2.99
CA ALA A 252 2.18 -18.87 -2.55
C ALA A 252 2.47 -20.25 -1.94
N SER A 253 1.69 -20.60 -0.93
CA SER A 253 1.57 -21.95 -0.39
C SER A 253 0.08 -22.30 -0.31
N ASP A 254 -0.25 -23.54 0.05
CA ASP A 254 -1.66 -23.93 0.25
C ASP A 254 -2.35 -23.14 1.37
N ALA A 255 -1.58 -22.55 2.28
CA ALA A 255 -2.07 -21.75 3.38
C ALA A 255 -2.17 -20.25 3.06
N GLU A 256 -1.24 -19.68 2.27
CA GLU A 256 -1.10 -18.23 2.12
C GLU A 256 -0.76 -17.79 0.69
N GLY A 257 -1.26 -16.63 0.29
CA GLY A 257 -0.86 -15.97 -0.96
C GLY A 257 -1.49 -16.56 -2.22
N ARG A 258 -2.56 -17.34 -2.06
CA ARG A 258 -3.45 -17.80 -3.14
C ARG A 258 -4.65 -16.86 -3.26
N TRP A 259 -5.42 -17.01 -4.32
CA TRP A 259 -6.59 -16.18 -4.61
C TRP A 259 -7.64 -16.16 -3.48
N ASP A 260 -7.77 -17.24 -2.70
CA ASP A 260 -8.70 -17.42 -1.57
C ASP A 260 -8.08 -17.16 -0.19
N SER A 261 -6.79 -16.83 -0.18
CA SER A 261 -6.01 -16.41 0.99
C SER A 261 -5.27 -15.09 0.72
N ALA A 262 -5.96 -14.16 0.04
CA ALA A 262 -5.44 -12.83 -0.26
C ALA A 262 -5.25 -12.00 1.02
N MET A 263 -4.54 -10.88 0.90
CA MET A 263 -4.24 -10.00 2.03
C MET A 263 -5.53 -9.44 2.64
N LEU A 264 -5.77 -9.78 3.90
CA LEU A 264 -6.88 -9.29 4.71
C LEU A 264 -6.32 -8.41 5.82
N THR A 265 -6.79 -7.18 5.97
CA THR A 265 -6.39 -6.33 7.09
C THR A 265 -7.25 -6.60 8.32
N CYS A 266 -6.73 -6.32 9.53
CA CYS A 266 -7.54 -6.45 10.75
C CYS A 266 -8.66 -5.40 10.85
N GLN A 267 -8.66 -4.38 10.00
CA GLN A 267 -9.80 -3.47 9.78
C GLN A 267 -10.88 -4.06 8.84
N GLY A 268 -10.70 -5.31 8.39
CA GLY A 268 -11.68 -6.07 7.61
C GLY A 268 -11.73 -5.69 6.13
N VAL A 269 -10.61 -5.24 5.55
CA VAL A 269 -10.51 -4.98 4.10
C VAL A 269 -9.76 -6.12 3.44
N CYS A 270 -10.42 -6.78 2.49
CA CYS A 270 -9.84 -7.83 1.66
C CYS A 270 -9.27 -7.22 0.38
N PHE A 271 -7.97 -7.33 0.16
CA PHE A 271 -7.31 -6.86 -1.06
C PHE A 271 -7.41 -7.90 -2.19
N SER A 272 -8.64 -8.12 -2.64
CA SER A 272 -8.97 -9.02 -3.75
C SER A 272 -10.23 -8.54 -4.45
N THR A 273 -10.22 -8.53 -5.78
CA THR A 273 -11.40 -8.19 -6.59
C THR A 273 -12.45 -9.30 -6.63
N TYR A 274 -12.11 -10.50 -6.12
CA TYR A 274 -13.08 -11.55 -5.77
C TYR A 274 -13.99 -11.18 -4.58
N GLY A 275 -13.75 -10.04 -3.94
CA GLY A 275 -14.45 -9.63 -2.73
C GLY A 275 -14.16 -10.58 -1.57
N SER A 276 -15.18 -10.91 -0.78
CA SER A 276 -15.04 -11.74 0.43
C SER A 276 -14.52 -13.15 0.15
N LYS A 277 -14.84 -13.73 -1.02
CA LYS A 277 -14.32 -15.05 -1.44
C LYS A 277 -12.79 -15.07 -1.51
N GLY A 278 -12.19 -13.94 -1.86
CA GLY A 278 -10.74 -13.82 -2.00
C GLY A 278 -9.98 -13.91 -0.67
N CYS A 279 -10.66 -13.71 0.46
CA CYS A 279 -10.05 -13.75 1.79
C CYS A 279 -10.70 -14.78 2.72
N GLN A 280 -11.43 -15.76 2.18
CA GLN A 280 -12.16 -16.74 2.99
C GLN A 280 -11.25 -17.63 3.85
N LYS A 281 -9.98 -17.82 3.43
CA LYS A 281 -8.95 -18.56 4.19
C LYS A 281 -7.91 -17.63 4.82
N SER A 282 -8.11 -16.31 4.75
CA SER A 282 -7.11 -15.36 5.21
C SER A 282 -7.17 -15.15 6.71
N THR A 283 -6.00 -15.03 7.32
CA THR A 283 -5.87 -14.44 8.66
C THR A 283 -5.59 -12.95 8.51
N CYS A 284 -6.14 -12.13 9.40
CA CYS A 284 -5.93 -10.69 9.32
C CYS A 284 -4.45 -10.33 9.60
N VAL A 285 -3.92 -9.41 8.79
CA VAL A 285 -2.58 -8.84 8.92
C VAL A 285 -2.70 -7.45 9.56
N ARG A 286 -1.79 -7.15 10.49
CA ARG A 286 -1.69 -5.86 11.17
C ARG A 286 -0.71 -4.93 10.48
#